data_AF-A0A955QCF1-F1
#
_entry.id   AF-A0A955QCF1-F1
#
_cell.length_a   1.000
_cell.length_b   1.000
_cell.length_c   1.000
_cell.angle_alpha   90.00
_cell.angle_beta   90.00
_cell.angle_gamma   90.00
#
_symmetry.space_group_name_H-M   'P 1'
#
loop_
_entity.id
_entity.type
_entity.pdbx_description
1 polymer ?
#
loop_
_entity_poly.entity_id
_entity_poly.type
_entity_poly.pdbx_seq_one_letter_code
_entity_poly.pdbx_strand_id
1 'polypeptide(L)'
;MKHSHQVQVALAIPAFSIPRFMIASLLSGAFILSAGTVLADGNDHKGYGHDPKSHLEHLTKQLELSQEQQDKILPIIEDKHQKMEGLHNQMKQIREEAMGKIEAELTPDQQKKWHEMQEERQEKMKEYRDKHGKGHGKGKHGKGEGHD
;
A
#
# COMPACT_ATOMS: atom_id res chain seq x y z
N MET A 1 -47.63 38.10 16.80
CA MET A 1 -46.96 38.73 15.65
C MET A 1 -45.48 38.49 15.84
N LYS A 2 -44.73 37.70 15.06
CA LYS A 2 -44.70 37.48 13.61
C LYS A 2 -44.32 36.02 13.28
N HIS A 3 -44.60 35.64 12.04
CA HIS A 3 -44.73 34.29 11.47
C HIS A 3 -43.44 33.49 11.25
N SER A 4 -43.67 32.18 11.09
CA SER A 4 -42.92 31.13 10.38
C SER A 4 -41.84 31.57 9.38
N HIS A 5 -40.79 30.76 9.24
CA HIS A 5 -40.53 30.03 7.98
C HIS A 5 -39.68 28.77 8.24
N GLN A 6 -40.32 27.62 8.02
CA GLN A 6 -39.69 26.37 7.62
C GLN A 6 -38.96 26.57 6.29
N VAL A 7 -37.72 26.10 6.16
CA VAL A 7 -37.19 25.60 4.87
C VAL A 7 -36.34 24.37 5.16
N GLN A 8 -36.95 23.21 4.91
CA GLN A 8 -36.24 21.95 4.71
C GLN A 8 -35.39 22.08 3.44
N VAL A 9 -34.11 21.76 3.52
CA VAL A 9 -33.28 21.52 2.33
C VAL A 9 -33.02 20.02 2.28
N ALA A 10 -33.99 19.30 1.71
CA ALA A 10 -33.76 17.96 1.20
C ALA A 10 -32.95 18.11 -0.10
N LEU A 11 -31.71 17.62 -0.12
CA LEU A 11 -30.99 17.37 -1.36
C LEU A 11 -30.73 15.88 -1.46
N ALA A 12 -31.62 15.21 -2.19
CA ALA A 12 -31.46 13.83 -2.61
C ALA A 12 -30.23 13.72 -3.53
N ILE A 13 -29.29 12.85 -3.19
CA ILE A 13 -28.20 12.45 -4.07
C ILE A 13 -28.67 11.17 -4.79
N PRO A 14 -28.83 11.17 -6.13
CA PRO A 14 -29.26 9.98 -6.84
C PRO A 14 -28.14 8.93 -6.86
N ALA A 15 -28.52 7.70 -6.53
CA ALA A 15 -27.71 6.50 -6.70
C ALA A 15 -27.37 6.29 -8.19
N PHE A 16 -26.10 6.41 -8.56
CA PHE A 16 -25.64 6.05 -9.90
C PHE A 16 -25.08 4.63 -9.88
N SER A 17 -25.92 3.67 -10.26
CA SER A 17 -25.53 2.31 -10.62
C SER A 17 -24.66 2.35 -11.88
N ILE A 18 -23.39 1.98 -11.79
CA ILE A 18 -22.57 1.72 -12.98
C ILE A 18 -22.74 0.24 -13.36
N PRO A 19 -23.26 -0.08 -14.56
CA PRO A 19 -23.37 -1.46 -15.02
C PRO A 19 -21.98 -2.05 -15.29
N ARG A 20 -21.79 -3.28 -14.78
CA ARG A 20 -20.69 -4.19 -15.11
C ARG A 20 -20.73 -4.50 -16.60
N PHE A 21 -19.96 -3.80 -17.42
CA PHE A 21 -19.64 -4.25 -18.77
C PHE A 21 -18.52 -5.29 -18.71
N MET A 22 -18.96 -6.55 -18.65
CA MET A 22 -18.22 -7.71 -19.15
C MET A 22 -17.80 -7.46 -20.61
N ILE A 23 -16.52 -7.62 -20.91
CA ILE A 23 -16.01 -7.98 -22.25
C ILE A 23 -14.81 -8.90 -21.96
N ALA A 24 -14.94 -10.22 -21.90
CA ALA A 24 -15.23 -11.20 -22.96
C ALA A 24 -14.14 -11.29 -24.05
N SER A 25 -13.72 -12.53 -24.29
CA SER A 25 -12.85 -13.08 -25.35
C SER A 25 -11.37 -12.70 -25.31
N LEU A 26 -10.44 -13.62 -24.98
CA LEU A 26 -10.08 -14.89 -25.64
C LEU A 26 -9.38 -14.63 -26.99
N LEU A 27 -8.07 -14.84 -27.06
CA LEU A 27 -7.38 -15.37 -28.24
C LEU A 27 -6.01 -15.94 -27.84
N SER A 28 -5.86 -17.23 -28.11
CA SER A 28 -4.66 -18.04 -27.96
C SER A 28 -3.52 -17.61 -28.87
N GLY A 29 -2.30 -17.70 -28.34
CA GLY A 29 -1.17 -18.36 -29.02
C GLY A 29 -0.19 -17.48 -29.80
N ALA A 30 1.04 -17.39 -29.31
CA ALA A 30 2.23 -17.97 -29.96
C ALA A 30 3.50 -17.55 -29.19
N PHE A 31 4.21 -18.57 -28.68
CA PHE A 31 5.52 -18.48 -28.06
C PHE A 31 6.58 -18.06 -29.09
N ILE A 32 7.25 -16.91 -28.88
CA ILE A 32 8.51 -16.58 -29.57
C ILE A 32 9.51 -16.05 -28.55
N LEU A 33 10.53 -16.87 -28.28
CA LEU A 33 11.78 -16.51 -27.64
C LEU A 33 12.47 -15.37 -28.44
N SER A 34 12.74 -14.24 -27.79
CA SER A 34 13.89 -13.41 -28.16
C SER A 34 14.57 -12.84 -26.93
N ALA A 35 15.85 -13.17 -26.81
CA ALA A 35 16.74 -12.72 -25.78
C ALA A 35 17.12 -11.25 -26.03
N GLY A 36 16.92 -10.40 -25.03
CA GLY A 36 17.38 -9.02 -25.02
C GLY A 36 17.57 -8.55 -23.58
N THR A 37 18.80 -8.68 -23.08
CA THR A 37 19.22 -8.11 -21.79
C THR A 37 19.29 -6.59 -21.91
N VAL A 38 18.28 -5.88 -21.40
CA VAL A 38 18.38 -4.45 -21.10
C VAL A 38 18.81 -4.30 -19.64
N LEU A 39 20.04 -3.81 -19.45
CA LEU A 39 20.53 -3.35 -18.16
C LEU A 39 19.87 -2.00 -17.87
N ALA A 40 18.97 -1.97 -16.89
CA ALA A 40 18.34 -0.74 -16.41
C ALA A 40 18.75 -0.50 -14.96
N ASP A 41 19.67 0.45 -14.83
CA ASP A 41 19.80 1.55 -13.88
C ASP A 41 19.42 1.37 -12.40
N GLY A 42 20.30 1.86 -11.54
CA GLY A 42 20.24 1.70 -10.09
C GLY A 42 19.04 2.43 -9.48
N ASN A 43 18.13 1.67 -8.86
CA ASN A 43 16.99 2.23 -8.17
C ASN A 43 17.31 2.42 -6.68
N ASP A 44 17.41 3.69 -6.29
CA ASP A 44 17.48 4.15 -4.91
C ASP A 44 16.28 3.60 -4.09
N HIS A 45 16.57 2.70 -3.16
CA HIS A 45 15.58 2.07 -2.29
C HIS A 45 15.00 3.04 -1.26
N LYS A 46 14.03 3.86 -1.66
CA LYS A 46 13.06 4.50 -0.75
C LYS A 46 12.04 3.46 -0.28
N GLY A 47 11.64 3.59 0.98
CA GLY A 47 10.91 2.58 1.76
C GLY A 47 9.63 2.04 1.11
N TYR A 48 9.18 0.90 1.65
CA TYR A 48 7.98 0.11 1.32
C TYR A 48 6.73 0.94 0.99
N GLY A 49 6.69 1.49 -0.20
CA GLY A 49 5.52 1.80 -0.99
C GLY A 49 5.87 1.31 -2.37
N HIS A 50 5.27 0.20 -2.81
CA HIS A 50 5.48 -0.24 -4.20
C HIS A 50 4.97 0.89 -5.11
N ASP A 51 5.91 1.57 -5.76
CA ASP A 51 5.62 2.57 -6.77
C ASP A 51 4.63 1.97 -7.80
N PRO A 52 3.57 2.70 -8.18
CA PRO A 52 2.57 2.20 -9.13
C PRO A 52 3.15 1.67 -10.43
N LYS A 53 4.22 2.30 -10.96
CA LYS A 53 4.87 1.88 -12.20
C LYS A 53 5.69 0.61 -12.00
N SER A 54 6.44 0.50 -10.90
CA SER A 54 7.16 -0.74 -10.57
C SER A 54 6.21 -1.93 -10.43
N HIS A 55 5.03 -1.71 -9.85
CA HIS A 55 3.99 -2.75 -9.76
C HIS A 55 3.41 -3.10 -11.14
N LEU A 56 3.16 -2.11 -12.00
CA LEU A 56 2.72 -2.35 -13.37
C LEU A 56 3.77 -3.11 -14.19
N GLU A 57 5.04 -2.74 -14.09
CA GLU A 57 6.14 -3.45 -14.77
C GLU A 57 6.21 -4.92 -14.37
N HIS A 58 6.00 -5.22 -13.09
CA HIS A 58 5.94 -6.59 -12.62
C HIS A 58 4.78 -7.36 -13.25
N LEU A 59 3.59 -6.77 -13.29
CA LEU A 59 2.42 -7.36 -13.95
C LEU A 59 2.64 -7.54 -15.45
N THR A 60 3.23 -6.55 -16.12
CA THR A 60 3.59 -6.63 -17.54
C THR A 60 4.53 -7.80 -17.81
N LYS A 61 5.55 -8.00 -16.97
CA LYS A 61 6.49 -9.13 -17.12
C LYS A 61 5.86 -10.48 -16.86
N GLN A 62 4.92 -10.59 -15.92
CA GLN A 62 4.29 -11.86 -15.56
C GLN A 62 3.14 -12.25 -16.50
N LEU A 63 2.45 -11.26 -17.07
CA LEU A 63 1.22 -11.46 -17.84
C LEU A 63 1.36 -11.02 -19.30
N GLU A 64 2.54 -10.59 -19.72
CA GLU A 64 2.85 -10.11 -21.08
C GLU A 64 1.86 -9.02 -21.55
N LEU A 65 1.62 -8.03 -20.69
CA LEU A 65 0.58 -7.01 -20.95
C LEU A 65 0.92 -6.15 -22.16
N SER A 66 -0.05 -5.95 -23.06
CA SER A 66 0.06 -5.01 -24.18
C SER A 66 0.07 -3.56 -23.70
N GLN A 67 0.50 -2.63 -24.55
CA GLN A 67 0.50 -1.20 -24.21
C GLN A 67 -0.91 -0.71 -23.83
N GLU A 68 -1.93 -1.10 -24.59
CA GLU A 68 -3.31 -0.72 -24.29
C GLU A 68 -3.81 -1.27 -22.94
N GLN A 69 -3.35 -2.45 -22.53
CA GLN A 69 -3.67 -3.01 -21.22
C GLN A 69 -2.95 -2.25 -20.12
N GLN A 70 -1.68 -1.92 -20.33
CA GLN A 70 -0.89 -1.12 -19.39
C GLN A 70 -1.53 0.26 -19.16
N ASP A 71 -1.95 0.94 -20.23
CA ASP A 71 -2.59 2.26 -20.17
C ASP A 71 -3.92 2.22 -19.39
N LYS A 72 -4.64 1.10 -19.43
CA LYS A 72 -5.88 0.89 -18.66
C LYS A 72 -5.63 0.50 -17.21
N ILE A 73 -4.55 -0.22 -16.92
CA ILE A 73 -4.25 -0.75 -15.59
C ILE A 73 -3.52 0.28 -14.72
N LEU A 74 -2.64 1.09 -15.30
CA LEU A 74 -1.89 2.12 -14.58
C LEU A 74 -2.79 3.00 -13.69
N PRO A 75 -3.86 3.65 -14.20
CA PRO A 75 -4.70 4.50 -13.36
C PRO A 75 -5.41 3.74 -12.22
N ILE A 76 -5.68 2.44 -12.39
CA ILE A 76 -6.27 1.60 -11.32
C ILE A 76 -5.27 1.39 -10.18
N ILE A 77 -4.00 1.12 -10.53
CA ILE A 77 -2.94 0.93 -9.53
C ILE A 77 -2.64 2.26 -8.81
N GLU A 78 -2.62 3.38 -9.54
CA GLU A 78 -2.41 4.72 -8.98
C GLU A 78 -3.54 5.10 -8.01
N ASP A 79 -4.81 4.93 -8.39
CA ASP A 79 -5.95 5.19 -7.51
C ASP A 79 -5.89 4.33 -6.24
N LYS A 80 -5.58 3.04 -6.38
CA LYS A 80 -5.37 2.14 -5.24
C LYS A 80 -4.25 2.64 -4.34
N HIS A 81 -3.12 3.05 -4.91
CA HIS A 81 -1.96 3.55 -4.16
C HIS A 81 -2.33 4.80 -3.36
N GLN A 82 -2.98 5.78 -3.98
CA GLN A 82 -3.43 7.01 -3.32
C GLN A 82 -4.41 6.71 -2.18
N LYS A 83 -5.36 5.80 -2.37
CA LYS A 83 -6.29 5.39 -1.31
C LYS A 83 -5.58 4.72 -0.14
N MET A 84 -4.61 3.86 -0.42
CA MET A 84 -3.83 3.19 0.62
C MET A 84 -2.94 4.16 1.39
N GLU A 85 -2.36 5.14 0.71
CA GLU A 85 -1.60 6.22 1.36
C GLU A 85 -2.50 7.08 2.27
N GLY A 86 -3.70 7.42 1.80
CA GLY A 86 -4.71 8.11 2.60
C GLY A 86 -5.09 7.32 3.85
N LEU A 87 -5.40 6.03 3.71
CA LEU A 87 -5.70 5.14 4.84
C LEU A 87 -4.53 5.00 5.81
N HIS A 88 -3.29 4.93 5.30
CA HIS A 88 -2.10 4.87 6.12
C HIS A 88 -1.97 6.10 7.01
N ASN A 89 -2.14 7.30 6.43
CA ASN A 89 -2.07 8.56 7.15
C ASN A 89 -3.19 8.68 8.19
N GLN A 90 -4.42 8.30 7.83
CA GLN A 90 -5.55 8.26 8.75
C GLN A 90 -5.29 7.32 9.94
N MET A 91 -4.80 6.11 9.66
CA MET A 91 -4.49 5.14 10.70
C MET A 91 -3.37 5.62 11.63
N LYS A 92 -2.35 6.28 11.07
CA LYS A 92 -1.27 6.90 11.85
C LYS A 92 -1.84 7.97 12.80
N GLN A 93 -2.66 8.88 12.30
CA GLN A 93 -3.28 9.93 13.10
C GLN A 93 -4.17 9.35 14.21
N ILE A 94 -5.03 8.37 13.89
CA ILE A 94 -5.89 7.71 14.88
C ILE A 94 -5.05 7.07 15.99
N ARG A 95 -3.94 6.43 15.63
CA ARG A 95 -3.02 5.84 16.60
C ARG A 95 -2.39 6.90 17.49
N GLU A 96 -1.87 7.99 16.92
CA GLU A 96 -1.24 9.07 17.68
C GLU A 96 -2.23 9.71 18.66
N GLU A 97 -3.45 9.99 18.21
CA GLU A 97 -4.51 10.54 19.06
C GLU A 97 -4.89 9.59 20.19
N ALA A 98 -5.08 8.30 19.89
CA ALA A 98 -5.42 7.31 20.91
C ALA A 98 -4.30 7.16 21.95
N MET A 99 -3.05 7.16 21.51
CA MET A 99 -1.90 7.05 22.41
C MET A 99 -1.77 8.28 23.31
N GLY A 100 -2.01 9.49 22.79
CA GLY A 100 -2.01 10.70 23.60
C GLY A 100 -3.11 10.70 24.67
N LYS A 101 -4.30 10.19 24.34
CA LYS A 101 -5.39 10.02 25.32
C LYS A 101 -5.04 8.99 26.39
N ILE A 102 -4.43 7.87 26.01
CA ILE A 102 -3.97 6.85 26.96
C ILE A 102 -2.93 7.46 27.91
N GLU A 103 -1.95 8.18 27.38
CA GLU A 103 -0.87 8.79 28.17
C GLU A 103 -1.38 9.82 29.19
N ALA A 104 -2.46 10.55 28.86
CA ALA A 104 -3.10 11.50 29.76
C ALA A 104 -3.78 10.84 30.99
N GLU A 105 -4.17 9.58 30.89
CA GLU A 105 -4.80 8.82 31.99
C GLU A 105 -3.77 8.09 32.87
N LEU A 106 -2.47 8.15 32.53
CA LEU A 106 -1.41 7.48 33.27
C LEU A 106 -0.92 8.34 34.45
N THR A 107 -0.49 7.68 35.53
CA THR A 107 0.25 8.36 36.61
C THR A 107 1.66 8.75 36.16
N PRO A 108 2.34 9.69 36.84
CA PRO A 108 3.70 10.10 36.45
C PRO A 108 4.70 8.94 36.34
N ASP A 109 4.66 7.98 37.26
CA ASP A 109 5.55 6.81 37.23
C ASP A 109 5.22 5.88 36.04
N GLN A 110 3.94 5.77 35.67
CA GLN A 110 3.50 4.98 34.52
C GLN A 110 3.86 5.66 33.20
N GLN A 111 3.77 6.99 33.11
CA GLN A 111 4.22 7.78 31.96
C GLN A 111 5.71 7.58 31.71
N LYS A 112 6.54 7.62 32.76
CA LYS A 112 7.97 7.35 32.63
C LYS A 112 8.22 5.97 32.00
N LYS A 113 7.59 4.92 32.52
CA LYS A 113 7.70 3.57 31.98
C LYS A 113 7.18 3.49 30.54
N TRP A 114 6.10 4.21 30.23
CA TRP A 114 5.54 4.29 28.88
C TRP A 114 6.55 4.87 27.87
N HIS A 115 7.21 5.97 28.21
CA HIS A 115 8.24 6.57 27.35
C HIS A 115 9.44 5.64 27.15
N GLU A 116 9.93 5.00 28.22
CA GLU A 116 11.01 4.01 28.14
C GLU A 116 10.66 2.87 27.17
N MET A 117 9.43 2.34 27.23
CA MET A 117 8.96 1.31 26.30
C MET A 117 8.87 1.80 24.84
N GLN A 118 8.52 3.08 24.62
CA GLN A 118 8.48 3.66 23.26
C GLN A 118 9.89 3.83 22.68
N GLU A 119 10.83 4.32 23.49
CA GLU A 119 12.23 4.46 23.09
C GLU A 119 12.85 3.11 22.75
N GLU A 120 12.69 2.10 23.61
CA GLU A 120 13.19 0.75 23.37
C GLU A 120 12.64 0.16 22.06
N ARG A 121 11.34 0.40 21.78
CA ARG A 121 10.72 -0.02 20.52
C ARG A 121 11.36 0.66 19.32
N GLN A 122 11.62 1.97 19.40
CA GLN A 122 12.27 2.72 18.32
C GLN A 122 13.70 2.25 18.09
N GLU A 123 14.45 1.99 19.15
CA GLU A 123 15.81 1.44 19.07
C GLU A 123 15.82 0.06 18.44
N LYS A 124 14.94 -0.85 18.87
CA LYS A 124 14.80 -2.18 18.26
C LYS A 124 14.42 -2.09 16.78
N MET A 125 13.53 -1.16 16.41
CA MET A 125 13.19 -0.93 15.00
C MET A 125 14.39 -0.43 14.20
N LYS A 126 15.18 0.50 14.77
CA LYS A 126 16.39 1.02 14.14
C LYS A 126 17.44 -0.07 13.99
N GLU A 127 17.68 -0.86 15.03
CA GLU A 127 18.60 -2.00 15.02
C GLU A 127 18.19 -3.05 13.98
N TYR A 128 16.91 -3.40 13.94
CA TYR A 128 16.37 -4.31 12.91
C TYR A 128 16.62 -3.75 11.51
N ARG A 129 16.36 -2.46 11.30
CA ARG A 129 16.62 -1.80 10.02
C ARG A 129 18.12 -1.75 9.69
N ASP A 130 18.99 -1.59 10.67
CA ASP A 130 20.43 -1.56 10.44
C ASP A 130 20.98 -2.96 10.13
N LYS A 131 20.45 -4.01 10.78
CA LYS A 131 20.82 -5.42 10.54
C LYS A 131 20.27 -5.96 9.22
N HIS A 132 19.04 -5.62 8.85
CA HIS A 132 18.37 -6.17 7.66
C HIS A 132 18.27 -5.21 6.48
N GLY A 133 18.53 -3.91 6.68
CA GLY A 133 18.51 -2.88 5.64
C GLY A 133 19.85 -2.70 4.91
N LYS A 134 20.94 -3.29 5.40
CA LYS A 134 22.25 -3.33 4.72
C LYS A 134 22.53 -4.71 4.12
N GLY A 135 21.78 -5.06 3.09
CA GLY A 135 22.15 -6.12 2.14
C GLY A 135 21.69 -7.54 2.51
N HIS A 136 20.78 -8.09 1.70
CA HIS A 136 20.95 -9.39 1.04
C HIS A 136 19.80 -9.67 0.07
N GLY A 137 20.05 -9.36 -1.21
CA GLY A 137 19.64 -10.29 -2.26
C GLY A 137 20.34 -11.63 -2.05
N LYS A 138 19.60 -12.73 -2.28
CA LYS A 138 19.91 -14.15 -1.98
C LYS A 138 19.62 -14.64 -0.55
N GLY A 139 18.35 -14.62 -0.17
CA GLY A 139 17.81 -15.71 0.65
C GLY A 139 17.52 -16.91 -0.24
N LYS A 140 18.38 -17.94 -0.20
CA LYS A 140 18.04 -19.27 -0.72
C LYS A 140 16.76 -19.73 -0.01
N HIS A 141 15.68 -19.91 -0.77
CA HIS A 141 14.53 -20.68 -0.29
C HIS A 141 15.04 -22.05 0.18
N GLY A 142 14.76 -22.40 1.43
CA GLY A 142 15.11 -23.68 2.01
C GLY A 142 14.53 -24.80 1.15
N LYS A 143 15.42 -25.58 0.54
CA LYS A 143 15.08 -26.90 0.03
C LYS A 143 14.67 -27.71 1.26
N GLY A 144 13.38 -27.96 1.42
CA GLY A 144 12.90 -28.95 2.37
C GLY A 144 13.49 -30.29 1.96
N GLU A 145 14.46 -30.77 2.73
CA GLU A 145 14.91 -32.14 2.67
C GLU A 145 13.74 -33.01 3.15
N GLY A 146 13.12 -33.72 2.21
CA GLY A 146 12.26 -34.84 2.54
C GLY A 146 13.11 -35.87 3.27
N HIS A 147 12.79 -36.12 4.53
CA HIS A 147 13.15 -37.36 5.17
C HIS A 147 12.13 -38.40 4.71
N ASP A 148 12.61 -39.41 4.00
CA ASP A 148 11.91 -40.67 3.72
C ASP A 148 11.59 -41.43 5.02
#